data_AF-A0A9D7FLA0-F1
#
_entry.id   AF-A0A9D7FLA0-F1
#
_cell.length_a   1.000
_cell.length_b   1.000
_cell.length_c   1.000
_cell.angle_alpha   90.00
_cell.angle_beta   90.00
_cell.angle_gamma   90.00
#
_symmetry.space_group_name_H-M   'P 1'
#
loop_
_entity.id
_entity.type
_entity.pdbx_description
1 polymer ?
#
loop_
_entity_poly.entity_id
_entity_poly.type
_entity_poly.pdbx_seq_one_letter_code
_entity_poly.pdbx_strand_id
1 'polypeptide(L)'
;MKLKTKFLAIALLITSIAFGQGQNRPGKDMSPEESAQKRAETMKAKLKLSDTQYTQVYDQILSNEKQMRAQRDAMKKMREDNDAKMKSILTPEQYTQLKEMMEQRKKMMKERKNQAEDQPDSDSPPEVK
;
A
#
# COMPACT_ATOMS: atom_id res chain seq x y z
N MET A 1 -26.20 42.45 9.31
CA MET A 1 -24.72 42.52 9.28
C MET A 1 -24.14 41.10 9.35
N LYS A 2 -23.59 40.64 8.22
CA LYS A 2 -22.57 39.59 8.00
C LYS A 2 -22.66 38.27 8.80
N LEU A 3 -23.30 37.29 8.16
CA LEU A 3 -23.17 35.84 8.39
C LEU A 3 -21.67 35.45 8.38
N LYS A 4 -21.13 34.94 9.48
CA LYS A 4 -19.77 34.39 9.54
C LYS A 4 -19.81 32.90 9.25
N THR A 5 -20.16 32.54 8.02
CA THR A 5 -19.89 31.22 7.47
C THR A 5 -18.37 31.05 7.30
N LYS A 6 -17.73 30.34 8.21
CA LYS A 6 -16.44 29.69 7.95
C LYS A 6 -16.53 28.21 8.28
N PHE A 7 -17.39 27.53 7.51
CA PHE A 7 -17.15 26.12 7.19
C PHE A 7 -15.90 26.06 6.32
N LEU A 8 -14.79 25.59 6.88
CA LEU A 8 -13.76 24.94 6.08
C LEU A 8 -13.53 23.56 6.69
N ALA A 9 -14.56 22.72 6.54
CA ALA A 9 -14.42 21.29 6.73
C ALA A 9 -13.49 20.79 5.61
N ILE A 10 -12.20 20.68 5.91
CA ILE A 10 -11.27 19.91 5.08
C ILE A 10 -11.58 18.45 5.40
N ALA A 11 -12.62 17.94 4.76
CA ALA A 11 -12.89 16.51 4.66
C ALA A 11 -11.81 15.90 3.76
N LEU A 12 -10.58 15.75 4.26
CA LEU A 12 -9.54 14.94 3.63
C LEU A 12 -9.71 13.48 4.06
N LEU A 13 -10.90 12.93 3.78
CA LEU A 13 -11.07 11.49 3.57
C LEU A 13 -10.43 11.17 2.20
N ILE A 14 -9.10 11.10 2.16
CA ILE A 14 -8.44 10.32 1.12
C ILE A 14 -8.44 8.87 1.61
N THR A 15 -9.63 8.27 1.67
CA THR A 15 -9.77 6.82 1.57
C THR A 15 -9.61 6.44 0.10
N SER A 16 -8.45 6.74 -0.47
CA SER A 16 -8.02 6.03 -1.66
C SER A 16 -7.65 4.64 -1.20
N ILE A 17 -8.58 3.70 -1.37
CA ILE A 17 -8.20 2.33 -1.68
C ILE A 17 -7.43 2.47 -2.99
N ALA A 18 -6.12 2.75 -2.88
CA ALA A 18 -5.24 2.76 -4.03
C ALA A 18 -5.21 1.32 -4.54
N PHE A 19 -6.06 1.04 -5.54
CA PHE A 19 -5.89 -0.11 -6.39
C PHE A 19 -4.45 -0.10 -6.91
N GLY A 20 -3.81 -1.27 -6.82
CA GLY A 20 -2.36 -1.40 -6.72
C GLY A 20 -1.63 -0.75 -7.89
N GLN A 21 -0.93 0.36 -7.62
CA GLN A 21 0.20 0.73 -8.46
C GLN A 21 1.35 -0.23 -8.16
N GLY A 22 1.51 -1.17 -9.08
CA GLY A 22 2.73 -1.94 -9.24
C GLY A 22 3.91 -0.98 -9.35
N GLN A 23 4.69 -0.90 -8.29
CA GLN A 23 6.08 -0.52 -8.42
C GLN A 23 6.90 -1.52 -7.60
N ASN A 24 7.32 -2.60 -8.27
CA ASN A 24 8.50 -3.33 -7.89
C ASN A 24 9.71 -2.39 -8.04
N ARG A 25 9.83 -1.41 -7.14
CA ARG A 25 11.14 -0.86 -6.83
C ARG A 25 11.75 -1.83 -5.82
N PRO A 26 12.97 -2.34 -6.04
CA PRO A 26 13.71 -3.02 -4.98
C PRO A 26 13.77 -2.03 -3.82
N GLY A 27 12.93 -2.29 -2.81
CA GLY A 27 12.72 -1.38 -1.71
C GLY A 27 13.98 -1.41 -0.88
N LYS A 28 14.79 -0.35 -0.96
CA LYS A 28 15.64 0.02 0.16
C LYS A 28 14.73 0.00 1.40
N ASP A 29 15.12 -0.74 2.43
CA ASP A 29 14.39 -0.82 3.71
C ASP A 29 14.34 0.57 4.36
N MET A 30 13.44 1.39 3.84
CA MET A 30 13.24 2.77 4.25
C MET A 30 12.43 2.76 5.54
N SER A 31 12.83 3.58 6.51
CA SER A 31 12.05 3.72 7.73
C SER A 31 10.66 4.33 7.43
N PRO A 32 9.64 4.07 8.28
CA PRO A 32 8.35 4.76 8.17
C PRO A 32 8.50 6.28 8.12
N GLU A 33 9.43 6.83 8.88
CA GLU A 33 9.77 8.25 8.94
C GLU A 33 10.31 8.78 7.60
N GLU A 34 11.29 8.09 7.01
CA GLU A 34 11.87 8.45 5.71
C GLU A 34 10.84 8.33 4.58
N SER A 35 10.00 7.29 4.63
CA SER A 35 8.93 7.05 3.66
C SER A 35 7.86 8.14 3.73
N ALA A 36 7.44 8.50 4.95
CA ALA A 36 6.48 9.56 5.19
C ALA A 36 7.02 10.92 4.74
N GLN A 37 8.27 11.22 5.06
CA GLN A 37 8.92 12.46 4.64
C GLN A 37 8.94 12.58 3.12
N LYS A 38 9.44 11.57 2.41
CA LYS A 38 9.53 11.60 0.94
C LYS A 38 8.16 11.81 0.28
N ARG A 39 7.12 11.18 0.81
CA ARG A 39 5.74 11.35 0.30
C ARG A 39 5.19 12.73 0.61
N ALA A 40 5.36 13.21 1.84
CA ALA A 40 4.92 14.54 2.24
C ALA A 40 5.62 15.63 1.42
N GLU A 41 6.93 15.50 1.17
CA GLU A 41 7.70 16.43 0.33
C GLU A 41 7.21 16.45 -1.12
N THR A 42 6.93 15.26 -1.67
CA THR A 42 6.35 15.14 -3.01
C THR A 42 4.99 15.84 -3.09
N MET A 43 4.14 15.68 -2.06
CA MET A 43 2.84 16.35 -2.00
C MET A 43 2.99 17.86 -1.81
N LYS A 44 3.94 18.30 -0.97
CA LYS A 44 4.25 19.73 -0.80
C LYS A 44 4.60 20.38 -2.13
N ALA A 45 5.47 19.75 -2.91
CA ALA A 45 5.88 20.26 -4.21
C ALA A 45 4.74 20.26 -5.23
N LYS A 46 4.01 19.14 -5.36
CA LYS A 46 2.94 18.99 -6.37
C LYS A 46 1.71 19.83 -6.07
N LEU A 47 1.33 19.94 -4.80
CA LEU A 47 0.11 20.61 -4.36
C LEU A 47 0.37 22.00 -3.77
N LYS A 48 1.64 22.43 -3.71
CA LYS A 48 2.08 23.71 -3.14
C LYS A 48 1.55 23.92 -1.72
N LEU A 49 1.70 22.89 -0.88
CA LEU A 49 1.20 22.92 0.49
C LEU A 49 1.93 23.99 1.32
N SER A 50 1.17 24.69 2.16
CA SER A 50 1.73 25.51 3.25
C SER A 50 2.45 24.63 4.28
N ASP A 51 3.28 25.24 5.13
CA ASP A 51 4.01 24.50 6.16
C ASP A 51 3.07 23.80 7.15
N THR A 52 1.97 24.45 7.54
CA THR A 52 0.96 23.84 8.41
C THR A 52 0.29 22.62 7.75
N GLN A 53 -0.06 22.73 6.46
CA GLN A 53 -0.64 21.60 5.72
C GLN A 53 0.38 20.47 5.54
N TYR A 54 1.64 20.80 5.30
CA TYR A 54 2.72 19.82 5.20
C TYR A 54 2.87 19.01 6.48
N THR A 55 2.90 19.66 7.65
CA THR A 55 2.99 18.97 8.95
C THR A 55 1.83 17.99 9.14
N GLN A 56 0.59 18.43 8.88
CA GLN A 56 -0.59 17.57 8.99
C GLN A 56 -0.54 16.36 8.04
N VAL A 57 -0.09 16.57 6.80
CA VAL A 57 0.07 15.51 5.81
C VAL A 57 1.18 14.54 6.22
N TYR A 58 2.32 15.04 6.69
CA TYR A 58 3.43 14.23 7.18
C TYR A 58 3.00 13.32 8.34
N ASP A 59 2.37 13.90 9.37
CA ASP A 59 1.93 13.17 10.56
C ASP A 59 0.93 12.06 10.19
N GLN A 60 -0.02 12.37 9.30
CA GLN A 60 -1.00 11.42 8.81
C GLN A 60 -0.35 10.25 8.05
N ILE A 61 0.59 10.55 7.14
CA ILE A 61 1.29 9.52 6.38
C ILE A 61 2.16 8.66 7.31
N LEU A 62 2.84 9.28 8.27
CA LEU A 62 3.67 8.57 9.24
C LEU A 62 2.85 7.59 10.08
N SER A 63 1.70 8.03 10.57
CA SER A 63 0.76 7.18 11.31
C SER A 63 0.34 5.97 10.47
N ASN A 64 -0.04 6.21 9.20
CA ASN A 64 -0.44 5.15 8.29
C ASN A 64 0.70 4.16 8.00
N GLU A 65 1.92 4.65 7.73
CA GLU A 65 3.08 3.79 7.48
C GLU A 65 3.41 2.91 8.69
N LYS A 66 3.33 3.45 9.92
CA LYS A 66 3.51 2.68 11.15
C LYS A 66 2.45 1.60 11.31
N GLN A 67 1.18 1.93 11.06
CA GLN A 67 0.09 0.96 11.11
C GLN A 67 0.27 -0.15 10.06
N MET A 68 0.62 0.21 8.82
CA MET A 68 0.87 -0.75 7.75
C MET A 68 2.05 -1.66 8.06
N ARG A 69 3.13 -1.14 8.67
CA ARG A 69 4.28 -1.94 9.10
C ARG A 69 3.88 -2.94 10.20
N ALA A 70 3.18 -2.48 11.22
CA ALA A 70 2.68 -3.34 12.29
C ALA A 70 1.75 -4.45 11.75
N GLN A 71 0.86 -4.10 10.80
CA GLN A 71 -0.01 -5.08 10.15
C GLN A 71 0.78 -6.10 9.32
N ARG A 72 1.83 -5.68 8.60
CA ARG A 72 2.71 -6.59 7.86
C ARG A 72 3.41 -7.58 8.80
N ASP A 73 3.95 -7.09 9.91
CA ASP A 73 4.63 -7.93 10.90
C ASP A 73 3.66 -8.93 11.54
N ALA A 74 2.45 -8.49 11.89
CA ALA A 74 1.39 -9.35 12.40
C ALA A 74 0.97 -10.43 11.39
N MET A 75 0.80 -10.06 10.12
CA MET A 75 0.49 -11.02 9.05
C MET A 75 1.63 -12.01 8.81
N LYS A 76 2.89 -11.58 8.92
CA LYS A 76 4.05 -12.48 8.80
C LYS A 76 4.02 -13.52 9.91
N LYS A 77 3.85 -13.09 11.17
CA LYS A 77 3.74 -14.00 12.31
C LYS A 77 2.58 -14.98 12.15
N MET A 78 1.40 -14.48 11.77
CA MET A 78 0.23 -15.33 11.53
C MET A 78 0.48 -16.39 10.45
N ARG A 79 1.21 -16.06 9.39
CA ARG A 79 1.59 -17.01 8.34
C ARG A 79 2.54 -18.08 8.86
N GLU A 80 3.55 -17.69 9.63
CA GLU A 80 4.51 -18.62 10.24
C GLU A 80 3.81 -19.57 11.23
N ASP A 81 2.94 -19.04 12.10
CA ASP A 81 2.16 -19.84 13.05
C ASP A 81 1.22 -20.81 12.32
N ASN A 82 0.58 -20.37 11.23
CA ASN A 82 -0.28 -21.23 10.42
C ASN A 82 0.53 -22.32 9.69
N ASP A 83 1.70 -22.00 9.15
CA ASP A 83 2.60 -22.96 8.49
C ASP A 83 3.03 -24.06 9.46
N ALA A 84 3.43 -23.67 10.67
CA ALA A 84 3.79 -24.61 11.75
C ALA A 84 2.60 -25.51 12.13
N LYS A 85 1.40 -24.95 12.27
CA LYS A 85 0.17 -25.73 12.55
C LYS A 85 -0.13 -26.71 11.42
N MET A 86 -0.07 -26.29 10.16
CA MET A 86 -0.32 -27.17 9.01
C MET A 86 0.68 -28.32 8.96
N LYS A 87 1.96 -28.04 9.21
CA LYS A 87 3.01 -29.06 9.27
C LYS A 87 2.75 -30.11 10.37
N SER A 88 2.11 -29.73 11.47
CA SER A 88 1.77 -30.66 12.55
C SER A 88 0.54 -31.54 12.28
N ILE A 89 -0.37 -31.10 11.40
CA ILE A 89 -1.63 -31.79 11.08
C ILE A 89 -1.46 -32.74 9.88
N LEU A 90 -0.64 -32.36 8.91
CA LEU A 90 -0.47 -33.06 7.65
C LEU A 90 0.67 -34.08 7.70
N THR A 91 0.58 -35.12 6.87
CA THR A 91 1.75 -35.98 6.61
C THR A 91 2.83 -35.19 5.85
N PRO A 92 4.10 -35.63 5.86
CA PRO A 92 5.17 -34.97 5.12
C PRO A 92 4.86 -34.80 3.62
N GLU A 93 4.23 -35.79 3.00
CA GLU A 93 3.85 -35.79 1.58
C GLU A 93 2.74 -34.76 1.32
N GLN A 94 1.70 -34.74 2.15
CA GLN A 94 0.60 -33.78 2.04
C GLN A 94 1.07 -32.34 2.26
N TYR A 95 1.97 -32.13 3.22
CA TYR A 95 2.55 -30.82 3.48
C TYR A 95 3.40 -30.33 2.30
N THR A 96 4.17 -31.23 1.68
CA THR A 96 4.95 -30.92 0.47
C THR A 96 4.04 -30.49 -0.68
N GLN A 97 2.97 -31.24 -0.96
CA GLN A 97 1.98 -30.89 -1.98
C GLN A 97 1.31 -29.53 -1.70
N LEU A 98 0.98 -29.25 -0.43
CA LEU A 98 0.42 -27.96 -0.03
C LEU A 98 1.39 -26.81 -0.34
N LYS A 99 2.68 -26.95 -0.05
CA LYS A 99 3.69 -25.92 -0.33
C LYS A 99 3.86 -25.69 -1.84
N GLU A 100 3.84 -26.75 -2.64
CA GLU A 100 3.87 -26.66 -4.10
C GLU A 100 2.66 -25.89 -4.64
N MET A 101 1.46 -26.20 -4.15
CA MET A 101 0.23 -25.49 -4.54
C MET A 101 0.30 -23.99 -4.18
N MET A 102 0.85 -23.64 -3.01
CA MET A 102 1.04 -22.24 -2.63
C MET A 102 2.01 -21.51 -3.56
N GLU A 103 3.13 -22.14 -3.93
CA GLU A 103 4.11 -21.55 -4.85
C GLU A 103 3.57 -21.41 -6.28
N GLN A 104 2.81 -22.40 -6.78
CA GLN A 104 2.11 -22.29 -8.06
C GLN A 104 1.12 -21.12 -8.06
N ARG A 105 0.32 -20.99 -7.00
CA ARG A 105 -0.60 -19.86 -6.84
C ARG A 105 0.14 -18.52 -6.86
N LYS A 106 1.28 -18.43 -6.17
CA LYS A 106 2.11 -17.22 -6.14
C LYS A 106 2.67 -16.88 -7.52
N LYS A 107 3.13 -17.87 -8.30
CA LYS A 107 3.59 -17.67 -9.68
C LYS A 107 2.47 -17.15 -10.58
N MET A 108 1.30 -17.77 -10.56
CA MET A 108 0.14 -17.31 -11.33
C MET A 108 -0.26 -15.87 -10.97
N MET A 109 -0.25 -15.51 -9.69
CA MET A 109 -0.55 -14.13 -9.26
C MET A 109 0.50 -13.13 -9.77
N LYS A 110 1.78 -13.52 -9.80
CA LYS A 110 2.85 -12.69 -10.35
C LYS A 110 2.71 -12.53 -11.87
N GLU A 111 2.40 -13.59 -12.59
CA GLU A 111 2.18 -13.56 -14.04
C GLU A 111 1.00 -12.66 -14.41
N ARG A 112 -0.13 -12.79 -13.70
CA ARG A 112 -1.29 -11.89 -13.90
C ARG A 112 -0.94 -10.43 -13.67
N LYS A 113 -0.14 -10.14 -12.65
CA LYS A 113 0.32 -8.78 -12.38
C LYS A 113 1.17 -8.24 -13.53
N ASN A 114 2.13 -9.04 -14.02
CA ASN A 114 2.99 -8.63 -15.14
C ASN A 114 2.17 -8.41 -16.42
N GLN A 115 1.21 -9.28 -16.73
CA GLN A 115 0.34 -9.14 -17.91
C GLN A 115 -0.54 -7.88 -17.83
N ALA A 116 -1.01 -7.52 -16.63
CA ALA A 116 -1.77 -6.28 -16.42
C ALA A 116 -0.89 -5.02 -16.53
N GLU A 117 0.42 -5.13 -16.29
CA GLU A 117 1.38 -4.04 -16.50
C GLU A 117 1.77 -3.87 -17.99
N ASP A 118 1.63 -4.91 -18.81
CA ASP A 118 1.96 -4.92 -20.26
C ASP A 118 0.78 -4.53 -21.18
N GLN A 119 -0.45 -4.39 -20.66
CA GLN A 119 -1.58 -3.85 -21.44
C GLN A 119 -1.51 -2.32 -21.49
N PRO A 120 -1.54 -1.68 -22.68
CA PRO A 120 -1.61 -0.22 -22.76
C PRO A 120 -2.93 0.26 -22.15
N ASP A 121 -2.84 1.25 -21.25
CA ASP A 121 -3.96 1.87 -20.53
C ASP A 121 -5.09 2.29 -21.50
N SER A 122 -6.08 1.42 -21.71
CA SER A 122 -7.26 1.73 -22.54
C SER A 122 -8.23 2.71 -21.87
N ASP A 123 -7.94 3.13 -20.63
CA ASP A 123 -8.75 4.04 -19.82
C ASP A 123 -8.12 5.44 -19.65
N SER A 124 -7.22 5.86 -20.56
CA SER A 124 -6.84 7.27 -20.63
C SER A 124 -8.08 8.10 -21.01
N PRO A 125 -8.56 9.04 -20.16
CA PRO A 125 -9.62 9.95 -20.56
C PRO A 125 -9.15 10.72 -21.80
N PRO A 126 -10.00 10.94 -22.82
CA PRO A 126 -9.58 11.63 -24.03
C PRO A 126 -9.03 13.01 -23.66
N GLU A 127 -7.79 13.28 -24.08
CA GLU A 127 -7.19 14.60 -23.97
C GLU A 127 -8.08 15.60 -24.69
N VAL A 128 -8.65 16.53 -23.92
CA VAL A 128 -9.37 17.68 -24.46
C VAL A 128 -8.31 18.60 -25.08
N LYS A 129 -8.22 18.57 -26.41
CA LYS A 129 -7.47 19.54 -27.21
C LYS A 129 -8.10 20.92 -27.14
#